data_AF-A0A964ZWW3-F1
#
_entry.id   AF-A0A964ZWW3-F1
#
_cell.length_a   1.000
_cell.length_b   1.000
_cell.length_c   1.000
_cell.angle_alpha   90.00
_cell.angle_beta   90.00
_cell.angle_gamma   90.00
#
_symmetry.space_group_name_H-M   'P 1'
#
loop_
_entity.id
_entity.type
_entity.pdbx_description
1 polymer ?
#
loop_
_entity_poly.entity_id
_entity_poly.type
_entity_poly.pdbx_seq_one_letter_code
_entity_poly.pdbx_strand_id
1 'polypeptide(L)' 'MLRSMTSSLPPPPPSGEMRRINVRYRCSSCGTELRMTMAPDQNPPPPKHCLEEMDLIAPID' A
#
# COMPACT_ATOMS: atom_id res chain seq x y z
N MET A 1 23.07 -18.63 28.68
CA MET A 1 23.14 -17.22 28.25
C MET A 1 22.37 -17.07 26.94
N LEU A 2 21.23 -16.38 26.97
CA LEU A 2 20.37 -16.13 25.80
C LEU A 2 20.95 -15.00 24.95
N ARG A 3 21.03 -15.18 23.63
CA ARG A 3 20.97 -14.06 22.68
C ARG A 3 20.06 -14.45 21.53
N SER A 4 18.77 -14.17 21.73
CA SER A 4 17.75 -14.18 20.69
C SER A 4 18.23 -13.34 19.52
N MET A 5 18.51 -13.99 18.39
CA MET A 5 18.88 -13.36 17.12
C MET A 5 17.60 -12.87 16.41
N THR A 6 16.82 -12.05 17.10
CA THR A 6 15.71 -11.34 16.47
C THR A 6 16.30 -10.06 15.89
N SER A 7 16.79 -10.12 14.65
CA SER A 7 17.14 -8.90 13.93
C SER A 7 15.89 -8.03 13.88
N SER A 8 15.90 -6.91 14.57
CA SER A 8 14.87 -5.88 14.44
C SER A 8 14.72 -5.57 12.95
N LEU A 9 13.49 -5.61 12.44
CA LEU A 9 13.21 -5.21 11.06
C LEU A 9 13.83 -3.82 10.83
N PRO A 10 14.52 -3.61 9.69
CA PRO A 10 15.14 -2.33 9.40
C PRO A 10 14.09 -1.21 9.54
N PRO A 11 14.49 -0.04 10.07
CA PRO A 11 13.56 1.07 10.26
C PRO A 11 12.89 1.42 8.92
N PRO A 12 11.59 1.72 8.93
CA PRO A 12 10.87 2.07 7.70
C PRO A 12 11.55 3.27 7.04
N PRO A 13 11.69 3.27 5.71
CA PRO A 13 12.34 4.38 5.00
C PRO A 13 11.65 5.71 5.31
N PRO A 14 12.44 6.82 5.37
CA PRO A 14 11.96 8.14 5.75
C PRO A 14 10.76 8.56 4.89
N SER A 15 9.80 9.24 5.50
CA SER A 15 8.60 9.76 4.83
C SER A 15 9.02 10.71 3.70
N GLY A 16 8.80 10.28 2.45
CA GLY A 16 9.28 10.98 1.25
C GLY A 16 10.02 10.08 0.27
N GLU A 17 10.60 8.97 0.74
CA GLU A 17 11.10 7.91 -0.14
C GLU A 17 9.95 6.96 -0.53
N MET A 18 9.96 6.45 -1.76
CA MET A 18 8.94 5.51 -2.22
C MET A 18 8.93 4.27 -1.32
N ARG A 19 7.87 4.11 -0.52
CA ARG A 19 7.68 2.98 0.37
C ARG A 19 7.06 1.83 -0.40
N ARG A 20 7.51 0.60 -0.12
CA ARG A 20 6.81 -0.59 -0.60
C ARG A 20 5.49 -0.72 0.14
N ILE A 21 4.40 -0.57 -0.58
CA ILE A 21 3.04 -0.81 -0.09
C ILE A 21 2.43 -1.97 -0.87
N ASN A 22 1.35 -2.54 -0.37
CA ASN A 22 0.62 -3.57 -1.11
C ASN A 22 -0.87 -3.31 -0.99
N VAL A 23 -1.29 -2.25 -1.67
CA VAL A 23 -2.66 -1.79 -1.67
C VAL A 23 -3.33 -2.23 -2.96
N ARG A 24 -4.56 -2.74 -2.88
CA ARG A 24 -5.35 -3.12 -4.04
C ARG A 24 -6.57 -2.23 -4.11
N TYR A 25 -6.79 -1.67 -5.29
CA TYR A 25 -7.96 -0.88 -5.64
C TYR A 25 -8.77 -1.62 -6.69
N ARG A 26 -10.09 -1.48 -6.64
CA ARG A 26 -10.99 -1.98 -7.67
C ARG A 26 -11.90 -0.86 -8.12
N CYS A 27 -12.06 -0.68 -9.42
CA CYS A 27 -13.08 0.22 -9.94
C CYS A 27 -14.43 -0.53 -9.91
N SER A 28 -15.42 0.03 -9.21
CA SER A 28 -16.78 -0.52 -9.14
C SER A 28 -17.54 -0.43 -10.48
N SER A 29 -17.22 0.55 -11.32
CA SER A 29 -17.86 0.76 -12.64
C SER A 29 -17.47 -0.30 -13.68
N CYS A 30 -16.17 -0.56 -13.85
CA CYS A 30 -15.66 -1.45 -14.91
C CYS A 30 -15.06 -2.77 -14.39
N GLY A 31 -14.86 -2.89 -13.07
CA GLY A 31 -14.27 -4.08 -12.44
C GLY A 31 -12.74 -4.17 -12.50
N THR A 32 -12.04 -3.18 -13.08
CA THR A 32 -10.57 -3.17 -13.14
C THR A 32 -9.93 -3.20 -11.75
N GLU A 33 -8.96 -4.09 -11.55
CA GLU A 33 -8.16 -4.18 -10.33
C GLU A 33 -6.77 -3.58 -10.54
N LEU A 34 -6.32 -2.77 -9.58
CA LEU A 34 -5.00 -2.14 -9.60
C LEU A 34 -4.28 -2.44 -8.29
N ARG A 35 -3.04 -2.91 -8.40
CA ARG A 35 -2.16 -3.15 -7.25
C ARG A 35 -1.14 -2.03 -7.15
N MET A 36 -1.28 -1.17 -6.14
CA MET A 36 -0.28 -0.15 -5.82
C MET A 36 0.83 -0.78 -4.96
N THR A 37 2.04 -0.75 -5.50
CA THR A 37 3.23 -1.38 -4.89
C THR A 37 4.19 -0.37 -4.30
N MET A 38 4.10 0.90 -4.71
CA MET A 38 4.98 1.98 -4.28
C MET A 38 4.18 3.27 -4.11
N ALA A 39 4.35 3.94 -2.98
CA ALA A 39 3.81 5.27 -2.72
C ALA A 39 4.68 6.02 -1.70
N PRO A 40 4.68 7.36 -1.72
CA PRO A 40 5.37 8.15 -0.70
C PRO A 40 4.68 8.05 0.68
N ASP A 41 3.36 7.82 0.69
CA ASP A 41 2.54 7.65 1.89
C ASP A 41 2.12 6.17 2.09
N GLN A 42 1.78 5.80 3.32
CA GLN A 42 1.24 4.47 3.64
C GLN A 42 -0.23 4.34 3.23
N ASN A 43 -0.98 5.44 3.23
CA ASN A 43 -2.36 5.49 2.77
C ASN A 43 -2.51 6.50 1.61
N PRO A 44 -2.10 6.12 0.40
CA PRO A 44 -2.25 6.99 -0.76
C PRO A 44 -3.74 7.22 -1.08
N PRO A 45 -4.10 8.42 -1.59
CA PRO A 45 -5.47 8.69 -1.99
C PRO A 45 -5.89 7.75 -3.13
N PRO A 46 -7.18 7.37 -3.21
CA PRO A 46 -7.67 6.48 -4.25
C PRO A 46 -7.42 7.04 -5.66
N PRO A 47 -6.91 6.23 -6.60
CA PRO A 47 -6.77 6.65 -7.98
C PRO A 47 -8.12 6.83 -8.66
N LYS A 48 -8.18 7.75 -9.62
CA LYS A 48 -9.36 7.97 -10.47
C LYS A 48 -9.33 7.04 -11.67
N HIS A 49 -10.40 6.28 -11.87
CA HIS A 49 -10.60 5.41 -13.03
C HIS A 49 -12.07 5.45 -13.45
N CYS A 50 -12.35 5.48 -14.76
CA CYS A 50 -13.72 5.64 -15.29
C CYS A 50 -14.47 6.87 -14.77
N LEU A 51 -13.74 7.96 -14.44
CA LEU A 51 -14.25 9.20 -13.82
C LEU A 51 -14.77 9.03 -12.37
N GLU A 52 -14.60 7.85 -11.78
CA GLU A 52 -14.95 7.55 -10.39
C GLU A 52 -13.68 7.29 -9.56
N GLU A 53 -13.82 7.39 -8.24
CA GLU A 53 -12.76 7.00 -7.30
C GLU A 53 -12.76 5.49 -7.14
N MET A 54 -11.59 4.86 -7.21
CA MET A 54 -11.51 3.41 -7.04
C MET A 54 -11.68 3.01 -5.57
N ASP A 55 -12.34 1.87 -5.34
CA ASP A 55 -12.57 1.34 -4.00
C ASP A 55 -11.34 0.57 -3.49
N LEU A 56 -10.94 0.84 -2.26
CA LEU A 56 -9.89 0.09 -1.56
C LEU A 56 -10.42 -1.31 -1.20
N ILE A 57 -9.83 -2.36 -1.76
CA ILE A 57 -10.23 -3.75 -1.48
C ILE A 57 -9.23 -4.50 -0.58
N ALA A 58 -7.98 -4.05 -0.50
CA ALA A 58 -6.97 -4.59 0.40
C ALA A 58 -5.84 -3.56 0.63
N PRO A 59 -5.14 -3.57 1.77
CA PRO A 59 -5.34 -4.44 2.93
C PRO A 59 -6.60 -4.07 3.71
N ILE A 60 -7.36 -5.10 4.11
CA ILE A 60 -8.44 -4.99 5.09
C ILE A 60 -7.72 -5.00 6.45
N ASP A 61 -7.86 -3.95 7.25
CA ASP A 61 -7.25 -3.84 8.59
C ASP A 61 -7.65 -5.02 9.50
#